data_AF-A0A7V9DJG4-F1
#
_entry.id   AF-A0A7V9DJG4-F1
#
_cell.length_a   1.000
_cell.length_b   1.000
_cell.length_c   1.000
_cell.angle_alpha   90.00
_cell.angle_beta   90.00
_cell.angle_gamma   90.00
#
_symmetry.space_group_name_H-M   'P 1'
#
loop_
_entity.id
_entity.type
_entity.pdbx_description
1 polymer ?
#
loop_
_entity_poly.entity_id
_entity_poly.type
_entity_poly.pdbx_seq_one_letter_code
_entity_poly.pdbx_strand_id
1 'polypeptide(L)'
;PVLFERLDWRPFGIRPAFPIAATQPPGEPTRLDSFRAELARELVSRLSLADGDVALVEALDRWELSLFQHEPFRSEQLRGAATALLGETWELRAAVLLGEASEERRAIHAALRALRDGEPASERAAASVRRALVAALRHGDRIALLRSLDDALLGLRTAPRLARTAYVRSVVAAPSL
;
A
#
# COMPACT_ATOMS: atom_id res chain seq x y z
N PRO A 1 -4.33 -7.92 -48.80
CA PRO A 1 -3.23 -6.93 -48.62
C PRO A 1 -3.76 -5.71 -47.86
N VAL A 2 -3.45 -5.63 -46.56
CA VAL A 2 -3.85 -4.49 -45.73
C VAL A 2 -2.88 -3.35 -45.99
N LEU A 3 -3.41 -2.20 -46.41
CA LEU A 3 -2.67 -0.98 -46.68
C LEU A 3 -2.23 -0.38 -45.33
N PHE A 4 -0.93 -0.24 -45.10
CA PHE A 4 -0.42 0.56 -43.98
C PHE A 4 -0.48 2.03 -44.41
N GLU A 5 -1.57 2.72 -44.05
CA GLU A 5 -1.59 4.17 -44.08
C GLU A 5 -0.56 4.73 -43.10
N ARG A 6 0.18 5.74 -43.57
CA ARG A 6 1.31 6.37 -42.88
C ARG A 6 0.86 6.93 -41.52
N LEU A 7 1.58 6.55 -40.47
CA LEU A 7 1.30 6.71 -39.04
C LEU A 7 1.41 8.16 -38.51
N ASP A 8 1.21 9.16 -39.36
CA ASP A 8 1.60 10.55 -39.07
C ASP A 8 0.41 11.52 -39.08
N TRP A 9 -0.79 11.06 -39.45
CA TRP A 9 -1.99 11.90 -39.49
C TRP A 9 -2.57 12.08 -38.08
N ARG A 10 -2.34 13.22 -37.43
CA ARG A 10 -2.96 13.62 -36.16
C ARG A 10 -4.01 14.72 -36.37
N PRO A 11 -5.27 14.38 -36.71
CA PRO A 11 -6.31 15.38 -37.01
C PRO A 11 -6.66 16.31 -35.84
N PHE A 12 -6.26 16.00 -34.61
CA PHE A 12 -6.57 16.77 -33.40
C PHE A 12 -5.35 17.20 -32.57
N GLY A 13 -4.12 17.01 -33.07
CA GLY A 13 -2.90 17.38 -32.33
C GLY A 13 -2.69 16.62 -31.00
N ILE A 14 -3.45 15.56 -30.73
CA ILE A 14 -3.38 14.77 -29.50
C ILE A 14 -1.99 14.14 -29.41
N ARG A 15 -1.24 14.50 -28.37
CA ARG A 15 -0.01 13.81 -28.01
C ARG A 15 -0.40 12.55 -27.22
N PRO A 16 0.13 11.37 -27.57
CA PRO A 16 -0.05 10.21 -26.72
C PRO A 16 0.49 10.58 -25.33
N ALA A 17 -0.37 10.50 -24.32
CA ALA A 17 0.07 10.56 -22.94
C ALA A 17 1.02 9.37 -22.72
N PHE A 18 2.12 9.59 -22.00
CA PHE A 18 2.96 8.47 -21.60
C PHE A 18 2.10 7.47 -20.83
N PRO A 19 2.26 6.15 -21.06
CA PRO A 19 1.64 5.15 -20.21
C PRO A 19 1.96 5.46 -18.73
N ILE A 20 0.99 5.24 -17.83
CA ILE A 20 1.17 5.49 -16.38
C ILE A 20 2.43 4.77 -15.86
N ALA A 21 2.69 3.55 -16.35
CA ALA A 21 3.88 2.76 -16.06
C ALA A 21 5.23 3.44 -16.41
N ALA A 22 5.22 4.47 -17.26
CA ALA A 22 6.40 5.24 -17.64
C ALA A 22 6.48 6.62 -16.97
N THR A 23 5.53 6.95 -16.08
CA THR A 23 5.43 8.26 -15.42
C THR A 23 5.76 8.13 -13.94
N GLN A 24 6.65 8.99 -13.44
CA GLN A 24 6.91 9.08 -12.00
C GLN A 24 5.77 9.86 -11.33
N PRO A 25 5.15 9.35 -10.26
CA PRO A 25 4.14 10.12 -9.53
C PRO A 25 4.77 11.35 -8.86
N PRO A 26 3.98 12.41 -8.59
CA PRO A 26 4.45 13.59 -7.86
C PRO A 26 4.97 13.20 -6.48
N GLY A 27 6.07 13.83 -6.07
CA GLY A 27 6.70 13.61 -4.77
C GLY A 27 8.19 13.89 -4.79
N GLU A 28 8.80 14.00 -3.62
CA GLU A 28 10.25 14.20 -3.53
C GLU A 28 10.98 12.93 -3.98
N PRO A 29 11.99 13.06 -4.88
CA PRO A 29 12.84 11.95 -5.26
C PRO A 29 13.47 11.32 -4.01
N THR A 30 13.07 10.08 -3.73
CA THR A 30 13.55 9.38 -2.54
C THR A 30 14.68 8.44 -2.96
N ARG A 31 15.88 8.63 -2.39
CA ARG A 31 17.00 7.72 -2.64
C ARG A 31 16.71 6.35 -2.01
N LEU A 32 16.93 5.29 -2.77
CA LEU A 32 17.02 3.92 -2.26
C LEU A 32 18.40 3.75 -1.61
N ASP A 33 18.48 4.00 -0.31
CA ASP A 33 19.61 3.58 0.52
C ASP A 33 19.60 2.06 0.76
N SER A 34 20.64 1.50 1.39
CA SER A 34 20.75 0.05 1.60
C SER A 34 19.53 -0.53 2.33
N PHE A 35 19.00 0.17 3.33
CA PHE A 35 17.84 -0.25 4.09
C PHE A 35 16.55 -0.24 3.24
N ARG A 36 16.31 0.87 2.52
CA ARG A 36 15.13 1.01 1.64
C ARG A 36 15.18 0.06 0.45
N ALA A 37 16.38 -0.19 -0.09
CA ALA A 37 16.59 -1.10 -1.20
C ALA A 37 16.28 -2.56 -0.82
N GLU A 38 16.62 -2.98 0.40
CA GLU A 38 16.27 -4.32 0.90
C GLU A 38 14.76 -4.50 1.02
N LEU A 39 14.06 -3.55 1.65
CA LEU A 39 12.60 -3.59 1.74
C LEU A 39 11.95 -3.54 0.36
N ALA A 40 12.45 -2.70 -0.55
CA ALA A 40 11.91 -2.63 -1.91
C ALA A 40 12.08 -3.97 -2.64
N ARG A 41 13.25 -4.62 -2.53
CA ARG A 41 13.49 -5.93 -3.13
C ARG A 41 12.59 -7.02 -2.53
N GLU A 42 12.42 -7.00 -1.21
CA GLU A 42 11.49 -7.90 -0.50
C GLU A 42 10.05 -7.70 -0.98
N LEU A 43 9.60 -6.46 -1.15
CA LEU A 43 8.24 -6.17 -1.59
C LEU A 43 8.01 -6.54 -3.06
N VAL A 44 8.97 -6.23 -3.94
CA VAL A 44 8.88 -6.57 -5.37
C VAL A 44 8.75 -8.06 -5.58
N SER A 45 9.51 -8.90 -4.86
CA SER A 45 9.38 -10.35 -5.01
C SER A 45 8.01 -10.87 -4.55
N ARG A 46 7.40 -10.21 -3.56
CA ARG A 46 6.08 -10.55 -3.03
C ARG A 46 4.91 -10.02 -3.84
N LEU A 47 5.11 -9.19 -4.85
CA LEU A 47 4.03 -8.77 -5.74
C LEU A 47 3.38 -9.96 -6.46
N SER A 48 4.14 -11.03 -6.70
CA SER A 48 3.64 -12.30 -7.26
C SER A 48 2.53 -12.95 -6.42
N LEU A 49 2.41 -12.62 -5.13
CA LEU A 49 1.31 -13.10 -4.28
C LEU A 49 -0.06 -12.61 -4.78
N ALA A 50 -0.09 -11.49 -5.50
CA ALA A 50 -1.31 -10.94 -6.07
C ALA A 50 -1.89 -11.85 -7.17
N ASP A 51 -1.07 -12.66 -7.86
CA ASP A 51 -1.54 -13.55 -8.94
C ASP A 51 -2.62 -14.54 -8.46
N GLY A 52 -2.60 -14.90 -7.17
CA GLY A 52 -3.59 -15.77 -6.53
C GLY A 52 -4.69 -15.07 -5.73
N ASP A 53 -4.68 -13.74 -5.65
CA ASP A 53 -5.59 -12.97 -4.78
C ASP A 53 -6.11 -11.71 -5.49
N VAL A 54 -7.28 -11.84 -6.12
CA VAL A 54 -7.92 -10.78 -6.91
C VAL A 54 -8.09 -9.48 -6.13
N ALA A 55 -8.44 -9.54 -4.85
CA ALA A 55 -8.65 -8.32 -4.07
C ALA A 55 -7.32 -7.69 -3.62
N LEU A 56 -6.22 -8.46 -3.53
CA LEU A 56 -4.89 -7.88 -3.37
C LEU A 56 -4.45 -7.16 -4.65
N VAL A 57 -4.71 -7.73 -5.84
CA VAL A 57 -4.47 -7.05 -7.14
C VAL A 57 -5.23 -5.74 -7.19
N GLU A 58 -6.53 -5.78 -6.91
CA GLU A 58 -7.41 -4.62 -6.93
C GLU A 58 -6.98 -3.55 -5.91
N ALA A 59 -6.53 -3.96 -4.73
CA ALA A 59 -6.00 -3.03 -3.74
C ALA A 59 -4.73 -2.32 -4.20
N LEU A 60 -3.81 -3.06 -4.85
CA LEU A 60 -2.56 -2.51 -5.39
C LEU A 60 -2.82 -1.56 -6.56
N ASP A 61 -3.67 -1.97 -7.52
CA ASP A 61 -4.04 -1.17 -8.69
C ASP A 61 -4.68 0.17 -8.28
N ARG A 62 -5.67 0.13 -7.37
CA ARG A 62 -6.29 1.37 -6.88
C ARG A 62 -5.31 2.25 -6.12
N TRP A 63 -4.46 1.67 -5.28
CA TRP A 63 -3.45 2.45 -4.60
C TRP A 63 -2.47 3.10 -5.59
N GLU A 64 -2.05 2.40 -6.64
CA GLU A 64 -1.21 2.96 -7.70
C GLU A 64 -1.93 4.11 -8.42
N LEU A 65 -3.20 3.94 -8.83
CA LEU A 65 -4.00 5.00 -9.44
C LEU A 65 -4.10 6.24 -8.54
N SER A 66 -4.20 6.06 -7.22
CA SER A 66 -4.26 7.18 -6.27
C SER A 66 -3.01 8.07 -6.30
N LEU A 67 -1.86 7.56 -6.75
CA LEU A 67 -0.62 8.33 -6.85
C LEU A 67 -0.66 9.34 -8.01
N PHE A 68 -1.51 9.11 -9.01
CA PHE A 68 -1.59 9.92 -10.23
C PHE A 68 -2.87 10.77 -10.31
N GLN A 69 -3.79 10.61 -9.36
CA GLN A 69 -5.05 11.31 -9.35
C GLN A 69 -5.08 12.47 -8.36
N HIS A 70 -5.94 13.45 -8.65
CA HIS A 70 -6.26 14.55 -7.75
C HIS A 70 -7.60 14.29 -7.05
N GLU A 71 -7.90 15.08 -6.03
CA GLU A 71 -9.20 15.01 -5.37
C GLU A 71 -10.34 15.40 -6.34
N PRO A 72 -11.52 14.74 -6.26
CA PRO A 72 -11.93 13.76 -5.25
C PRO A 72 -11.51 12.30 -5.55
N PHE A 73 -11.06 12.02 -6.77
CA PHE A 73 -10.80 10.66 -7.24
C PHE A 73 -9.67 9.97 -6.47
N ARG A 74 -8.62 10.72 -6.07
CA ARG A 74 -7.56 10.21 -5.22
C ARG A 74 -8.10 9.57 -3.93
N SER A 75 -9.04 10.22 -3.25
CA SER A 75 -9.66 9.69 -2.04
C SER A 75 -10.55 8.48 -2.31
N GLU A 76 -11.26 8.47 -3.44
CA GLU A 76 -12.04 7.30 -3.87
C GLU A 76 -11.15 6.09 -4.12
N GLN A 77 -10.00 6.27 -4.78
CA GLN A 77 -9.04 5.20 -4.98
C GLN A 77 -8.46 4.67 -3.67
N LEU A 78 -8.13 5.55 -2.72
CA LEU A 78 -7.63 5.12 -1.40
C LEU A 78 -8.69 4.36 -0.59
N ARG A 79 -9.96 4.79 -0.63
CA ARG A 79 -11.08 4.04 -0.04
C ARG A 79 -11.24 2.67 -0.70
N GLY A 80 -11.23 2.63 -2.03
CA GLY A 80 -11.36 1.40 -2.81
C GLY A 80 -10.20 0.44 -2.56
N ALA A 81 -8.98 0.95 -2.41
CA ALA A 81 -7.81 0.15 -2.08
C ALA A 81 -7.91 -0.45 -0.67
N ALA A 82 -8.30 0.35 0.33
CA ALA A 82 -8.47 -0.12 1.70
C ALA A 82 -9.60 -1.15 1.82
N THR A 83 -10.71 -0.94 1.10
CA THR A 83 -11.87 -1.85 1.05
C THR A 83 -11.48 -3.18 0.41
N ALA A 84 -10.78 -3.16 -0.73
CA ALA A 84 -10.31 -4.40 -1.38
C ALA A 84 -9.31 -5.16 -0.49
N LEU A 85 -8.38 -4.44 0.15
CA LEU A 85 -7.35 -5.04 1.00
C LEU A 85 -7.94 -5.66 2.27
N LEU A 86 -8.75 -4.89 3.01
CA LEU A 86 -9.14 -5.18 4.39
C LEU A 86 -10.64 -5.42 4.56
N GLY A 87 -11.46 -5.36 3.53
CA GLY A 87 -12.91 -5.53 3.58
C GLY A 87 -13.66 -4.36 4.23
N GLU A 88 -14.93 -4.58 4.57
CA GLU A 88 -15.87 -3.54 5.04
C GLU A 88 -15.47 -2.80 6.33
N THR A 89 -14.64 -3.40 7.19
CA THR A 89 -14.19 -2.82 8.47
C THR A 89 -12.71 -2.40 8.42
N TRP A 90 -12.27 -1.94 7.25
CA TRP A 90 -10.88 -1.64 6.94
C TRP A 90 -10.24 -0.61 7.88
N GLU A 91 -11.00 0.35 8.40
CA GLU A 91 -10.51 1.39 9.32
C GLU A 91 -10.08 0.78 10.66
N LEU A 92 -10.91 -0.12 11.20
CA LEU A 92 -10.64 -0.83 12.46
C LEU A 92 -9.50 -1.84 12.27
N ARG A 93 -9.55 -2.63 11.20
CA ARG A 93 -8.50 -3.61 10.86
C ARG A 93 -7.16 -2.93 10.64
N ALA A 94 -7.10 -1.82 9.93
CA ALA A 94 -5.87 -1.05 9.72
C ALA A 94 -5.34 -0.44 11.02
N ALA A 95 -6.21 0.13 11.87
CA ALA A 95 -5.79 0.64 13.16
C ALA A 95 -5.16 -0.45 14.04
N VAL A 96 -5.77 -1.64 14.09
CA VAL A 96 -5.25 -2.79 14.84
C VAL A 96 -3.94 -3.32 14.26
N LEU A 97 -3.81 -3.35 12.94
CA LEU A 97 -2.63 -3.81 12.23
C LEU A 97 -1.43 -2.88 12.41
N LEU A 98 -1.67 -1.57 12.40
CA LEU A 98 -0.60 -0.56 12.26
C LEU A 98 -0.24 0.16 13.56
N GLY A 99 -1.19 0.28 14.49
CA GLY A 99 -0.99 1.01 15.73
C GLY A 99 -0.38 0.13 16.83
N GLU A 100 0.74 0.56 17.40
CA GLU A 100 1.40 -0.15 18.49
C GLU A 100 0.77 0.19 19.86
N ALA A 101 0.29 1.43 20.02
CA ALA A 101 -0.33 1.96 21.25
C ALA A 101 -1.77 2.45 21.02
N SER A 102 -2.57 2.53 22.09
CA SER A 102 -3.99 2.91 22.03
C SER A 102 -4.23 4.28 21.38
N GLU A 103 -3.40 5.28 21.68
CA GLU A 103 -3.49 6.60 21.07
C GLU A 103 -3.17 6.57 19.57
N GLU A 104 -2.17 5.81 19.16
CA GLU A 104 -1.83 5.65 17.75
C GLU A 104 -2.96 4.96 16.98
N ARG A 105 -3.53 3.90 17.57
CA ARG A 105 -4.71 3.21 17.00
C ARG A 105 -5.88 4.17 16.84
N ARG A 106 -6.16 5.00 17.84
CA ARG A 106 -7.22 6.01 17.79
C ARG A 106 -6.98 7.04 16.68
N ALA A 107 -5.75 7.54 16.56
CA ALA A 107 -5.38 8.51 15.53
C ALA A 107 -5.46 7.94 14.11
N ILE A 108 -5.03 6.68 13.91
CA ILE A 108 -5.16 5.99 12.63
C ILE A 108 -6.64 5.77 12.30
N HIS A 109 -7.40 5.21 13.23
CA HIS A 109 -8.83 4.95 13.04
C HIS A 109 -9.60 6.24 12.71
N ALA A 110 -9.34 7.35 13.41
CA ALA A 110 -10.00 8.63 13.14
C ALA A 110 -9.73 9.14 11.72
N ALA A 111 -8.47 9.09 11.28
CA ALA A 111 -8.09 9.54 9.93
C ALA A 111 -8.71 8.66 8.83
N LEU A 112 -8.78 7.34 9.04
CA LEU A 112 -9.37 6.41 8.09
C LEU A 112 -10.90 6.51 8.07
N ARG A 113 -11.54 6.74 9.22
CA ARG A 113 -12.98 6.99 9.31
C ARG A 113 -13.39 8.26 8.56
N ALA A 114 -12.65 9.36 8.72
CA ALA A 114 -12.90 10.57 7.94
C ALA A 114 -12.82 10.31 6.43
N LEU A 115 -11.80 9.56 6.00
CA LEU A 115 -11.67 9.15 4.60
C LEU A 115 -12.86 8.30 4.14
N ARG A 116 -13.33 7.33 4.96
CA ARG A 116 -14.52 6.53 4.68
C ARG A 116 -15.76 7.39 4.50
N ASP A 117 -15.94 8.38 5.37
CA ASP A 117 -17.11 9.25 5.44
C ASP A 117 -17.12 10.29 4.29
N GLY A 118 -16.11 10.27 3.40
CA GLY A 118 -16.07 11.04 2.16
C GLY A 118 -15.09 12.21 2.18
N GLU A 119 -14.41 12.47 3.29
CA GLU A 119 -13.43 13.55 3.36
C GLU A 119 -12.21 13.29 2.47
N PRO A 120 -11.52 14.35 1.99
CA PRO A 120 -10.25 14.21 1.31
C PRO A 120 -9.21 13.46 2.15
N ALA A 121 -8.42 12.61 1.50
CA ALA A 121 -7.43 11.78 2.16
C ALA A 121 -6.31 12.63 2.74
N SER A 122 -6.32 12.77 4.07
CA SER A 122 -5.19 13.29 4.83
C SER A 122 -3.92 12.47 4.57
N GLU A 123 -2.75 13.07 4.81
CA GLU A 123 -1.46 12.37 4.70
C GLU A 123 -1.42 11.12 5.59
N ARG A 124 -2.02 11.17 6.78
CA ARG A 124 -2.10 10.03 7.69
C ARG A 124 -2.96 8.90 7.11
N ALA A 125 -4.11 9.22 6.51
CA ALA A 125 -4.97 8.22 5.89
C ALA A 125 -4.24 7.53 4.71
N ALA A 126 -3.67 8.32 3.81
CA ALA A 126 -2.89 7.80 2.67
C ALA A 126 -1.68 6.96 3.12
N ALA A 127 -0.94 7.42 4.13
CA ALA A 127 0.19 6.68 4.69
C ALA A 127 -0.25 5.37 5.35
N SER A 128 -1.38 5.35 6.05
CA SER A 128 -1.94 4.15 6.67
C SER A 128 -2.37 3.12 5.62
N VAL A 129 -3.03 3.52 4.52
CA VAL A 129 -3.38 2.59 3.42
C VAL A 129 -2.11 1.97 2.82
N ARG A 130 -1.09 2.79 2.52
CA ARG A 130 0.22 2.29 2.03
C ARG A 130 0.87 1.32 3.02
N ARG A 131 0.90 1.66 4.32
CA ARG A 131 1.48 0.79 5.36
C ARG A 131 0.70 -0.52 5.49
N ALA A 132 -0.62 -0.52 5.34
CA ALA A 132 -1.44 -1.72 5.36
C ALA A 132 -1.14 -2.64 4.16
N LEU A 133 -0.96 -2.08 2.95
CA LEU A 133 -0.53 -2.83 1.77
C LEU A 133 0.82 -3.52 1.98
N VAL A 134 1.81 -2.75 2.45
CA VAL A 134 3.12 -3.29 2.81
C VAL A 134 2.98 -4.39 3.85
N ALA A 135 2.10 -4.20 4.84
CA ALA A 135 1.89 -5.19 5.87
C ALA A 135 1.27 -6.50 5.34
N ALA A 136 0.27 -6.40 4.47
CA ALA A 136 -0.35 -7.56 3.83
C ALA A 136 0.64 -8.33 2.94
N LEU A 137 1.42 -7.61 2.12
CA LEU A 137 2.49 -8.21 1.32
C LEU A 137 3.50 -8.93 2.22
N ARG A 138 3.95 -8.28 3.31
CA ARG A 138 4.89 -8.92 4.25
C ARG A 138 4.32 -10.12 5.00
N HIS A 139 3.01 -10.14 5.25
CA HIS A 139 2.34 -11.29 5.85
C HIS A 139 2.31 -12.50 4.91
N GLY A 140 2.18 -12.28 3.60
CA GLY A 140 2.25 -13.35 2.60
C GLY A 140 0.93 -14.05 2.29
N ASP A 141 -0.06 -13.93 3.18
CA ASP A 141 -1.41 -14.47 3.02
C ASP A 141 -2.42 -13.46 3.59
N ARG A 142 -3.15 -12.77 2.71
CA ARG A 142 -4.12 -11.75 3.10
C ARG A 142 -5.31 -12.35 3.85
N ILE A 143 -5.79 -13.53 3.47
CA ILE A 143 -6.95 -14.15 4.10
C ILE A 143 -6.62 -14.63 5.51
N ALA A 144 -5.43 -15.18 5.74
CA ALA A 144 -4.93 -15.47 7.08
C ALA A 144 -4.75 -14.20 7.92
N LEU A 145 -4.25 -13.11 7.31
CA LEU A 145 -4.12 -11.82 8.00
C LEU A 145 -5.48 -11.29 8.48
N LEU A 146 -6.50 -11.29 7.63
CA LEU A 146 -7.84 -10.82 7.99
C LEU A 146 -8.43 -11.64 9.14
N ARG A 147 -8.33 -12.96 9.09
CA ARG A 147 -8.75 -13.84 10.20
C ARG A 147 -8.04 -13.48 11.50
N SER A 148 -6.73 -13.25 11.46
CA SER A 148 -5.97 -12.85 12.66
C SER A 148 -6.36 -11.47 13.18
N LEU A 149 -6.75 -10.54 12.31
CA LEU A 149 -7.21 -9.21 12.71
C LEU A 149 -8.61 -9.29 13.34
N ASP A 150 -9.47 -10.15 12.82
CA ASP A 150 -10.81 -10.40 13.37
C ASP A 150 -10.70 -11.04 14.76
N ASP A 151 -9.85 -12.06 14.93
CA ASP A 151 -9.54 -12.64 16.24
C ASP A 151 -9.08 -11.56 17.24
N ALA A 152 -8.25 -10.61 16.79
CA ALA A 152 -7.75 -9.53 17.63
C ALA A 152 -8.82 -8.49 17.98
N LEU A 153 -9.70 -8.16 17.04
CA LEU A 153 -10.84 -7.25 17.26
C LEU A 153 -11.86 -7.86 18.23
N LEU A 154 -12.04 -9.18 18.19
CA LEU A 154 -12.89 -9.93 19.12
C LEU A 154 -12.23 -10.17 20.49
N GLY A 155 -10.97 -9.77 20.67
CA GLY A 155 -10.21 -9.99 21.91
C GLY A 155 -9.77 -11.44 22.14
N LEU A 156 -9.84 -12.30 21.12
CA LEU A 156 -9.45 -13.70 21.18
C LEU A 156 -7.93 -13.88 21.10
N ARG A 157 -7.22 -12.92 20.49
CA ARG A 157 -5.76 -12.92 20.33
C ARG A 157 -5.19 -11.51 20.40
N THR A 158 -3.87 -11.42 20.59
CA THR A 158 -3.15 -10.16 20.34
C THR A 158 -3.05 -9.94 18.83
N ALA A 159 -3.10 -8.67 18.41
CA ALA A 159 -2.95 -8.29 17.01
C ALA A 159 -1.65 -8.81 16.38
N PRO A 160 -1.68 -9.26 15.11
CA PRO A 160 -0.48 -9.69 14.41
C PRO A 160 0.47 -8.50 14.30
N ARG A 161 1.68 -8.63 14.85
CA ARG A 161 2.74 -7.64 14.72
C ARG A 161 3.71 -8.12 13.66
N LEU A 162 3.85 -7.37 12.58
CA LEU A 162 4.99 -7.57 11.70
C LEU A 162 6.23 -7.12 12.43
N ALA A 163 7.18 -8.03 12.62
CA ALA A 163 8.48 -7.66 13.16
C ALA A 163 9.05 -6.51 12.32
N ARG A 164 9.28 -5.35 12.96
CA ARG A 164 10.20 -4.37 12.40
C ARG A 164 11.52 -5.10 12.30
N THR A 165 12.06 -5.22 11.08
CA THR A 165 13.39 -5.77 10.85
C THR A 165 14.37 -4.93 11.67
N ALA A 166 14.70 -5.40 12.87
CA ALA A 166 15.66 -4.79 13.76
C ALA A 166 17.03 -5.36 13.41
N TYR A 167 17.72 -4.77 12.43
CA TYR A 167 19.13 -5.05 12.21
C TYR A 167 19.97 -4.16 13.12
N VAL A 168 20.08 -4.53 14.41
CA VAL A 168 21.17 -4.07 15.30
C VAL A 168 21.59 -5.24 16.19
N ARG A 169 22.34 -6.21 15.64
CA ARG A 169 23.29 -7.02 16.41
C ARG A 169 24.17 -7.87 15.49
N SER A 170 25.30 -7.32 15.02
CA SER A 170 26.45 -8.14 14.59
C SER A 170 27.79 -7.40 14.45
N VAL A 171 27.90 -6.11 14.77
CA VAL A 171 29.19 -5.36 14.60
C VAL A 171 30.03 -5.25 15.88
N VAL A 172 29.69 -5.91 16.99
CA VAL A 172 30.57 -5.91 18.18
C VAL A 172 30.63 -7.29 18.82
N ALA A 173 31.34 -8.22 18.18
CA ALA A 173 31.96 -9.38 18.83
C ALA A 173 33.02 -9.98 17.90
N ALA A 174 34.10 -9.24 17.66
CA ALA A 174 35.36 -9.87 17.27
C ALA A 174 36.15 -10.12 18.56
N PRO A 175 36.50 -11.37 18.91
CA PRO A 175 37.44 -11.62 20.00
C PRO A 175 38.85 -11.42 19.46
N SER A 176 39.60 -10.51 20.08
CA SER A 176 41.05 -10.46 19.88
C SER A 176 41.68 -11.56 20.74
N LEU A 177 42.33 -12.51 20.08
CA LEU A 177 43.49 -13.24 20.62
C LEU A 177 44.74 -12.59 20.02
#